data_AF-A0A948PST1-F1
#
_entry.id   AF-A0A948PST1-F1
#
_cell.length_a   1.000
_cell.length_b   1.000
_cell.length_c   1.000
_cell.angle_alpha   90.00
_cell.angle_beta   90.00
_cell.angle_gamma   90.00
#
_symmetry.space_group_name_H-M   'P 1'
#
loop_
_entity.id
_entity.type
_entity.pdbx_description
1 polymer ?
#
loop_
_entity_poly.entity_id
_entity_poly.type
_entity_poly.pdbx_seq_one_letter_code
_entity_poly.pdbx_strand_id
1 'polypeptide(L)'
;TMAQILFKMEKYAEAISTLKTLLTETPKSSLIYEVNLIIADSLFSQNNFLDSRLQYLKVLHRLSNEEILEDSYPELPPISRKKDELLSEAQLGVGNTYKRLEEYQKAIVEYQKVLDIYPMAGSADDACFYLADLYDREPLIRDFEKAVKIYKLLMERYPESIWFDRCKERKKYLEENYL
;
A
#
# COMPACT_ATOMS: atom_id res chain seq x y z
N THR A 1 -17.52 9.95 5.57
CA THR A 1 -17.63 11.42 5.73
C THR A 1 -17.79 12.08 4.36
N MET A 2 -18.18 13.37 4.29
CA MET A 2 -18.32 14.11 3.03
C MET A 2 -17.09 13.98 2.13
N ALA A 3 -15.88 14.03 2.71
CA ALA A 3 -14.64 13.85 1.96
C ALA A 3 -14.49 12.46 1.32
N GLN A 4 -14.88 11.38 2.01
CA GLN A 4 -14.90 10.03 1.42
C GLN A 4 -15.92 9.92 0.29
N ILE A 5 -17.03 10.65 0.38
CA ILE A 5 -18.04 10.72 -0.69
C ILE A 5 -17.46 11.45 -1.91
N LEU A 6 -16.82 12.61 -1.70
CA LEU A 6 -16.16 13.37 -2.75
C LEU A 6 -15.05 12.56 -3.43
N PHE A 7 -14.27 11.80 -2.66
CA PHE A 7 -13.27 10.87 -3.20
C PHE A 7 -13.90 9.79 -4.08
N LYS A 8 -14.98 9.15 -3.59
CA LYS A 8 -15.74 8.14 -4.38
C LYS A 8 -16.41 8.73 -5.63
N MET A 9 -16.66 10.03 -5.65
CA MET A 9 -17.17 10.76 -6.81
C MET A 9 -16.06 11.32 -7.71
N GLU A 10 -14.80 10.93 -7.49
CA GLU A 10 -13.61 11.40 -8.22
C GLU A 10 -13.37 12.92 -8.15
N LYS A 11 -14.02 13.60 -7.19
CA LYS A 11 -13.86 15.03 -6.93
C LYS A 11 -12.65 15.28 -6.03
N TYR A 12 -11.48 14.86 -6.48
CA TYR A 12 -10.25 14.84 -5.69
C TYR A 12 -9.85 16.23 -5.16
N ALA A 13 -9.98 17.29 -5.97
CA ALA A 13 -9.61 18.64 -5.54
C ALA A 13 -10.54 19.16 -4.41
N GLU A 14 -11.85 18.93 -4.54
CA GLU A 14 -12.84 19.29 -3.51
C GLU A 14 -12.63 18.46 -2.23
N ALA A 15 -12.33 17.16 -2.38
CA ALA A 15 -12.00 16.27 -1.27
C ALA A 15 -10.77 16.78 -0.50
N ILE A 16 -9.66 17.06 -1.21
CA ILE A 16 -8.44 17.61 -0.61
C ILE A 16 -8.71 18.93 0.09
N SER A 17 -9.45 19.86 -0.53
CA SER A 17 -9.75 21.16 0.09
C SER A 17 -10.54 20.99 1.38
N THR A 18 -11.57 20.15 1.37
CA THR A 18 -12.42 19.88 2.54
C THR A 18 -11.61 19.26 3.68
N LEU A 19 -10.74 18.30 3.33
CA LEU A 19 -9.89 17.61 4.29
C LEU A 19 -8.81 18.51 4.89
N LYS A 20 -8.23 19.43 4.11
CA LYS A 20 -7.26 20.41 4.61
C LYS A 20 -7.90 21.32 5.67
N THR A 21 -9.14 21.78 5.47
CA THR A 21 -9.87 22.55 6.49
C THR A 21 -10.07 21.72 7.76
N LEU A 22 -10.50 20.47 7.63
CA LEU A 22 -10.67 19.56 8.77
C LEU A 22 -9.38 19.39 9.59
N LEU A 23 -8.21 19.29 8.93
CA LEU A 23 -6.92 19.18 9.62
C LEU A 23 -6.59 20.42 10.46
N THR A 24 -7.03 21.61 10.03
CA THR A 24 -6.81 22.85 10.81
C THR A 24 -7.69 22.92 12.05
N GLU A 25 -8.89 22.33 11.99
CA GLU A 25 -9.86 22.35 13.09
C GLU A 25 -9.62 21.23 14.11
N THR A 26 -9.07 20.08 13.70
CA THR A 26 -8.90 18.90 14.58
C THR A 26 -7.50 18.24 14.50
N PRO A 27 -6.39 18.94 14.83
CA PRO A 27 -5.02 18.45 14.59
C PRO A 27 -4.56 17.25 15.47
N LYS A 28 -5.26 16.95 16.57
CA LYS A 28 -4.88 15.92 17.57
C LYS A 28 -5.74 14.65 17.55
N SER A 29 -6.65 14.49 16.59
CA SER A 29 -7.52 13.31 16.49
C SER A 29 -6.84 12.15 15.76
N SER A 30 -7.15 10.91 16.19
CA SER A 30 -6.78 9.67 15.47
C SER A 30 -7.34 9.61 14.04
N LEU A 31 -8.27 10.51 13.69
CA LEU A 31 -8.81 10.66 12.34
C LEU A 31 -7.76 11.17 11.33
N ILE A 32 -6.65 11.75 11.81
CA ILE A 32 -5.64 12.37 10.94
C ILE A 32 -4.95 11.39 9.98
N TYR A 33 -4.83 10.10 10.34
CA TYR A 33 -4.23 9.10 9.45
C TYR A 33 -5.16 8.79 8.28
N GLU A 34 -6.45 8.55 8.56
CA GLU A 34 -7.47 8.31 7.54
C GLU A 34 -7.60 9.52 6.60
N VAL A 35 -7.52 10.74 7.15
CA VAL A 35 -7.50 11.97 6.34
C VAL A 35 -6.27 12.05 5.46
N ASN A 36 -5.08 11.80 6.00
CA ASN A 36 -3.84 11.87 5.23
C ASN A 36 -3.79 10.78 4.13
N LEU A 37 -4.33 9.59 4.37
CA LEU A 37 -4.50 8.55 3.36
C LEU A 37 -5.39 9.04 2.21
N ILE A 38 -6.60 9.53 2.52
CA ILE A 38 -7.51 10.02 1.47
C ILE A 38 -6.89 11.18 0.67
N ILE A 39 -6.15 12.09 1.32
CA ILE A 39 -5.41 13.14 0.60
C ILE A 39 -4.32 12.51 -0.28
N ALA A 40 -3.56 11.53 0.23
CA ALA A 40 -2.50 10.85 -0.52
C ALA A 40 -3.07 10.15 -1.77
N ASP A 41 -4.17 9.41 -1.63
CA ASP A 41 -4.87 8.72 -2.72
C ASP A 41 -5.42 9.71 -3.75
N SER A 42 -5.99 10.83 -3.27
CA SER A 42 -6.51 11.88 -4.13
C SER A 42 -5.39 12.51 -4.96
N LEU A 43 -4.25 12.80 -4.33
CA LEU A 43 -3.07 13.33 -5.01
C LEU A 43 -2.48 12.30 -5.98
N PHE A 44 -2.45 11.02 -5.61
CA PHE A 44 -2.01 9.93 -6.48
C PHE A 44 -2.86 9.85 -7.74
N SER A 45 -4.19 9.92 -7.57
CA SER A 45 -5.17 9.91 -8.66
C SER A 45 -5.03 11.11 -9.60
N GLN A 46 -4.52 12.24 -9.08
CA GLN A 46 -4.18 13.44 -9.87
C GLN A 46 -2.78 13.38 -10.50
N ASN A 47 -2.08 12.24 -10.43
CA ASN A 47 -0.69 12.07 -10.84
C ASN A 47 0.33 12.95 -10.09
N ASN A 48 -0.05 13.51 -8.93
CA ASN A 48 0.84 14.26 -8.07
C ASN A 48 1.56 13.31 -7.10
N PHE A 49 2.47 12.49 -7.66
CA PHE A 49 3.09 11.38 -6.94
C PHE A 49 4.03 11.82 -5.82
N LEU A 50 4.72 12.96 -5.97
CA LEU A 50 5.62 13.47 -4.94
C LEU A 50 4.85 13.95 -3.70
N ASP A 51 3.80 14.74 -3.90
CA ASP A 51 2.96 15.19 -2.79
C ASP A 51 2.17 14.04 -2.16
N SER A 52 1.70 13.10 -2.99
CA SER A 52 1.07 11.86 -2.52
C SER A 52 2.01 11.06 -1.61
N ARG A 53 3.25 10.81 -2.06
CA ARG A 53 4.29 10.13 -1.27
C ARG A 53 4.54 10.85 0.05
N LEU A 54 4.61 12.18 0.03
CA LEU A 54 4.78 12.97 1.24
C LEU A 54 3.64 12.75 2.25
N GLN A 55 2.38 12.64 1.81
CA GLN A 55 1.28 12.36 2.73
C GLN A 55 1.31 10.93 3.28
N TYR A 56 1.61 9.92 2.45
CA TYR A 56 1.80 8.54 2.95
C TYR A 56 2.91 8.47 4.00
N LEU A 57 4.05 9.13 3.76
CA LEU A 57 5.16 9.16 4.71
C LEU A 57 4.77 9.83 6.05
N LYS A 58 3.87 10.83 6.04
CA LYS A 58 3.34 11.41 7.28
C LYS A 58 2.51 10.41 8.08
N VAL A 59 1.76 9.54 7.42
CA VAL A 59 1.01 8.46 8.08
C VAL A 59 1.98 7.50 8.75
N LEU A 60 2.99 7.02 8.01
CA LEU A 60 4.00 6.09 8.51
C LEU A 60 4.78 6.67 9.71
N HIS A 61 5.31 7.89 9.58
CA HIS A 61 6.10 8.52 10.64
C HIS A 61 5.28 8.84 11.90
N ARG A 62 4.01 9.24 11.74
CA ARG A 62 3.18 9.59 12.90
C ARG A 62 2.75 8.35 13.67
N LEU A 63 2.35 7.28 12.97
CA LEU A 63 1.95 6.03 13.59
C LEU A 63 3.14 5.22 14.14
N SER A 64 4.36 5.41 13.62
CA SER A 64 5.58 4.82 14.17
C SER A 64 6.04 5.49 15.47
N ASN A 65 5.87 6.81 15.58
CA ASN A 65 6.31 7.60 16.74
C ASN A 65 5.26 7.70 17.86
N GLU A 66 4.00 7.35 17.56
CA GLU A 66 2.98 7.11 18.58
C GLU A 66 3.25 5.73 19.21
N GLU A 67 4.25 5.75 20.10
CA GLU A 67 4.62 4.69 21.02
C GLU A 67 3.36 4.12 21.68
N ILE A 68 2.94 2.94 21.24
CA ILE A 68 2.09 2.09 22.05
C ILE A 68 3.05 1.36 22.98
N LEU A 69 2.79 1.50 24.28
CA LEU A 69 3.35 0.69 25.36
C LEU A 69 3.09 -0.80 25.07
N GLU A 70 3.90 -1.41 24.20
CA GLU A 70 3.75 -2.78 23.69
C GLU A 70 4.01 -3.84 24.77
N ASP A 71 4.82 -3.53 25.78
CA ASP A 71 5.27 -4.48 26.80
C ASP A 71 4.17 -4.97 27.78
N SER A 72 2.95 -4.43 27.73
CA SER A 72 1.94 -4.69 28.78
C SER A 72 0.86 -5.73 28.47
N TYR A 73 0.65 -6.17 27.22
CA TYR A 73 -0.52 -7.02 26.89
C TYR A 73 -0.26 -8.05 25.77
N PRO A 74 0.13 -9.30 26.11
CA PRO A 74 0.47 -10.36 25.15
C PRO A 74 -0.74 -10.99 24.39
N GLU A 75 -1.95 -10.45 24.55
CA GLU A 75 -3.15 -10.87 23.83
C GLU A 75 -3.82 -9.66 23.16
N LEU A 76 -3.26 -9.12 22.07
CA LEU A 76 -3.85 -7.93 21.43
C LEU A 76 -5.12 -8.27 20.59
N PRO A 77 -6.30 -7.67 20.90
CA PRO A 77 -7.55 -7.80 20.14
C PRO A 77 -7.60 -6.73 18.99
N PRO A 78 -8.68 -6.63 18.16
CA PRO A 78 -8.74 -6.06 16.79
C PRO A 78 -8.14 -4.67 16.47
N ILE A 79 -7.64 -3.93 17.46
CA ILE A 79 -7.07 -2.58 17.29
C ILE A 79 -5.66 -2.62 16.68
N SER A 80 -4.84 -3.64 16.98
CA SER A 80 -3.54 -3.85 16.30
C SER A 80 -3.75 -4.08 14.80
N ARG A 81 -4.77 -4.86 14.41
CA ARG A 81 -5.12 -5.05 13.00
C ARG A 81 -5.44 -3.74 12.30
N LYS A 82 -6.26 -2.85 12.90
CA LYS A 82 -6.61 -1.57 12.24
C LYS A 82 -5.39 -0.67 12.01
N LYS A 83 -4.44 -0.61 12.96
CA LYS A 83 -3.19 0.15 12.79
C LYS A 83 -2.37 -0.44 11.65
N ASP A 84 -2.22 -1.76 11.61
CA ASP A 84 -1.46 -2.47 10.58
C ASP A 84 -2.09 -2.29 9.19
N GLU A 85 -3.42 -2.28 9.08
CA GLU A 85 -4.12 -1.97 7.82
C GLU A 85 -3.76 -0.57 7.29
N LEU A 86 -3.81 0.45 8.16
CA LEU A 86 -3.51 1.83 7.75
C LEU A 86 -2.02 2.02 7.41
N LEU A 87 -1.14 1.37 8.17
CA LEU A 87 0.30 1.39 7.91
C LEU A 87 0.66 0.63 6.64
N SER A 88 0.06 -0.54 6.41
CA SER A 88 0.29 -1.32 5.20
C SER A 88 -0.21 -0.59 3.96
N GLU A 89 -1.37 0.07 4.04
CA GLU A 89 -1.94 0.86 2.96
C GLU A 89 -1.03 2.05 2.62
N ALA A 90 -0.58 2.80 3.63
CA ALA A 90 0.37 3.89 3.41
C ALA A 90 1.69 3.38 2.81
N GLN A 91 2.21 2.26 3.31
CA GLN A 91 3.47 1.67 2.87
C GLN A 91 3.40 1.17 1.42
N LEU A 92 2.27 0.54 1.04
CA LEU A 92 1.93 0.17 -0.33
C LEU A 92 1.83 1.41 -1.22
N GLY A 93 1.18 2.47 -0.73
CA GLY A 93 1.07 3.77 -1.38
C GLY A 93 2.43 4.39 -1.72
N VAL A 94 3.39 4.35 -0.80
CA VAL A 94 4.78 4.78 -1.08
C VAL A 94 5.39 3.93 -2.20
N GLY A 95 5.26 2.61 -2.16
CA GLY A 95 5.75 1.72 -3.23
C GLY A 95 5.13 2.05 -4.60
N ASN A 96 3.82 2.29 -4.62
CA ASN A 96 3.10 2.70 -5.82
C ASN A 96 3.59 4.03 -6.36
N THR A 97 3.87 5.02 -5.50
CA THR A 97 4.45 6.31 -5.95
C THR A 97 5.83 6.14 -6.58
N TYR A 98 6.70 5.31 -6.00
CA TYR A 98 8.00 5.00 -6.59
C TYR A 98 7.86 4.31 -7.95
N LYS A 99 6.95 3.33 -8.06
CA LYS A 99 6.66 2.65 -9.34
C LYS A 99 6.23 3.66 -10.41
N ARG A 100 5.32 4.58 -10.08
CA ARG A 100 4.83 5.61 -11.02
C ARG A 100 5.90 6.62 -11.44
N LEU A 101 6.94 6.77 -10.64
CA LEU A 101 8.11 7.60 -10.93
C LEU A 101 9.26 6.79 -11.57
N GLU A 102 9.00 5.52 -11.96
CA GLU A 102 9.98 4.59 -12.54
C GLU A 102 11.19 4.31 -11.63
N GLU A 103 11.07 4.60 -10.34
CA GLU A 103 12.07 4.32 -9.30
C GLU A 103 11.93 2.87 -8.80
N TYR A 104 12.04 1.89 -9.71
CA TYR A 104 11.63 0.50 -9.49
C TYR A 104 12.32 -0.19 -8.30
N GLN A 105 13.63 0.03 -8.11
CA GLN A 105 14.35 -0.55 -6.97
C GLN A 105 13.78 -0.06 -5.63
N LYS A 106 13.35 1.20 -5.55
CA LYS A 106 12.72 1.73 -4.34
C LYS A 106 11.32 1.15 -4.17
N ALA A 107 10.55 1.03 -5.25
CA ALA A 107 9.24 0.38 -5.21
C ALA A 107 9.32 -1.05 -4.67
N ILE A 108 10.30 -1.84 -5.12
CA ILE A 108 10.59 -3.19 -4.61
C ILE A 108 10.79 -3.19 -3.10
N VAL A 109 11.65 -2.29 -2.59
CA VAL A 109 11.94 -2.19 -1.15
C VAL A 109 10.67 -1.89 -0.36
N GLU A 110 9.84 -0.96 -0.82
CA GLU A 110 8.62 -0.59 -0.10
C GLU A 110 7.53 -1.68 -0.16
N TYR A 111 7.38 -2.41 -1.28
CA TYR A 111 6.47 -3.56 -1.33
C TYR A 111 6.95 -4.70 -0.43
N GLN A 112 8.26 -4.96 -0.39
CA GLN A 112 8.83 -5.98 0.49
C GLN A 112 8.57 -5.66 1.97
N LYS A 113 8.65 -4.38 2.37
CA LYS A 113 8.28 -3.96 3.73
C LYS A 113 6.83 -4.30 4.08
N VAL A 114 5.89 -4.19 3.14
CA VAL A 114 4.50 -4.61 3.40
C VAL A 114 4.45 -6.09 3.73
N LEU A 115 5.13 -6.92 2.94
CA LEU A 115 5.14 -8.38 3.11
C LEU A 115 5.87 -8.84 4.37
N ASP A 116 6.89 -8.10 4.79
CA ASP A 116 7.72 -8.46 5.95
C ASP A 116 7.10 -7.98 7.26
N ILE A 117 6.51 -6.78 7.27
CA ILE A 117 6.04 -6.11 8.50
C ILE A 117 4.53 -6.33 8.69
N TYR A 118 3.75 -6.35 7.61
CA TYR A 118 2.29 -6.43 7.66
C TYR A 118 1.73 -7.62 6.86
N PRO A 119 2.24 -8.85 7.04
CA PRO A 119 1.87 -10.00 6.19
C PRO A 119 0.41 -10.43 6.28
N MET A 120 -0.36 -9.93 7.26
CA MET A 120 -1.77 -10.27 7.45
C MET A 120 -2.72 -9.13 7.09
N ALA A 121 -2.19 -7.97 6.69
CA ALA A 121 -3.01 -6.81 6.36
C ALA A 121 -3.60 -6.93 4.95
N GLY A 122 -4.72 -6.26 4.70
CA GLY A 122 -5.42 -6.27 3.41
C GLY A 122 -4.61 -5.71 2.24
N SER A 123 -3.53 -4.97 2.49
CA SER A 123 -2.61 -4.50 1.43
C SER A 123 -1.50 -5.50 1.07
N ALA A 124 -1.37 -6.61 1.81
CA ALA A 124 -0.26 -7.53 1.65
C ALA A 124 -0.33 -8.34 0.35
N ASP A 125 -1.53 -8.71 -0.09
CA ASP A 125 -1.72 -9.43 -1.35
C ASP A 125 -1.51 -8.52 -2.57
N ASP A 126 -1.96 -7.26 -2.50
CA ASP A 126 -1.64 -6.19 -3.45
C ASP A 126 -0.13 -5.97 -3.58
N ALA A 127 0.58 -5.82 -2.45
CA ALA A 127 2.04 -5.66 -2.45
C ALA A 127 2.74 -6.87 -3.08
N CYS A 128 2.25 -8.08 -2.78
CA CYS A 128 2.78 -9.32 -3.33
C CYS A 128 2.60 -9.37 -4.86
N PHE A 129 1.40 -9.05 -5.33
CA PHE A 129 1.09 -9.00 -6.76
C PHE A 129 1.92 -7.93 -7.48
N TYR A 130 1.97 -6.69 -6.98
CA TYR A 130 2.72 -5.61 -7.62
C TYR A 130 4.23 -5.86 -7.63
N LEU A 131 4.77 -6.51 -6.60
CA LEU A 131 6.17 -6.92 -6.58
C LEU A 131 6.47 -7.99 -7.65
N ALA A 132 5.60 -8.99 -7.79
CA ALA A 132 5.74 -10.00 -8.83
C ALA A 132 5.60 -9.40 -10.24
N ASP A 133 4.61 -8.53 -10.45
CA ASP A 133 4.34 -7.87 -11.73
C ASP A 133 5.50 -6.95 -12.14
N LEU A 134 6.16 -6.28 -11.19
CA LEU A 134 7.39 -5.52 -11.44
C LEU A 134 8.52 -6.42 -11.99
N TYR A 135 8.79 -7.55 -11.32
CA TYR A 135 9.82 -8.49 -11.80
C TYR A 135 9.44 -9.18 -13.12
N ASP A 136 8.15 -9.31 -13.42
CA ASP A 136 7.67 -9.93 -14.65
C ASP A 136 7.74 -8.98 -15.85
N ARG A 137 7.25 -7.74 -15.67
CA ARG A 137 6.95 -6.85 -16.80
C ARG A 137 7.99 -5.78 -17.04
N GLU A 138 8.65 -5.27 -16.01
CA GLU A 138 9.54 -4.12 -16.15
C GLU A 138 10.90 -4.52 -16.74
N PRO A 139 11.24 -4.13 -17.98
CA PRO A 139 12.42 -4.65 -18.67
C PRO A 139 13.74 -4.37 -17.95
N LEU A 140 13.83 -3.25 -17.22
CA LEU A 140 15.04 -2.82 -16.51
C LEU A 140 15.38 -3.71 -15.30
N ILE A 141 14.39 -4.40 -14.73
CA ILE A 141 14.55 -5.21 -13.51
C ILE A 141 14.03 -6.63 -13.67
N ARG A 142 13.70 -7.02 -14.91
CA ARG A 142 12.98 -8.25 -15.18
C ARG A 142 13.74 -9.47 -14.70
N ASP A 143 13.04 -10.32 -13.95
CA ASP A 143 13.55 -11.55 -13.37
C ASP A 143 12.38 -12.53 -13.23
N PHE A 144 12.24 -13.41 -14.23
CA PHE A 144 11.11 -14.34 -14.30
C PHE A 144 11.12 -15.38 -13.18
N GLU A 145 12.29 -15.79 -12.69
CA GLU A 145 12.40 -16.71 -11.56
C GLU A 145 11.85 -16.06 -10.28
N LYS A 146 12.25 -14.81 -10.01
CA LYS A 146 11.69 -14.05 -8.87
C LYS A 146 10.19 -13.82 -9.02
N ALA A 147 9.73 -13.42 -10.21
CA ALA A 147 8.31 -13.22 -10.47
C ALA A 147 7.50 -14.49 -10.18
N VAL A 148 7.91 -15.64 -10.72
CA VAL A 148 7.28 -16.95 -10.48
C VAL A 148 7.29 -17.31 -9.00
N LYS A 149 8.40 -17.08 -8.28
CA LYS A 149 8.48 -17.33 -6.84
C LYS A 149 7.47 -16.50 -6.06
N ILE A 150 7.30 -15.23 -6.39
CA ILE A 150 6.37 -14.34 -5.68
C ILE A 150 4.92 -14.65 -6.07
N TYR A 151 4.63 -14.99 -7.34
CA TYR A 151 3.32 -15.50 -7.73
C TYR A 151 2.93 -16.76 -6.94
N LYS A 152 3.87 -17.69 -6.71
CA LYS A 152 3.64 -18.86 -5.82
C LYS A 152 3.35 -18.43 -4.39
N LEU A 153 4.12 -17.48 -3.85
CA LEU A 153 3.90 -16.93 -2.52
C LEU A 153 2.47 -16.38 -2.35
N LEU A 154 1.97 -15.62 -3.34
CA LEU A 154 0.60 -15.09 -3.31
C LEU A 154 -0.43 -16.21 -3.27
N MET A 155 -0.27 -17.22 -4.13
CA MET A 155 -1.19 -18.37 -4.17
C MET A 155 -1.21 -19.17 -2.86
N GLU A 156 -0.06 -19.26 -2.17
CA GLU A 156 0.06 -20.02 -0.92
C GLU A 156 -0.42 -19.24 0.31
N ARG A 157 -0.11 -17.94 0.38
CA ARG A 157 -0.41 -17.11 1.57
C ARG A 157 -1.71 -16.33 1.46
N TYR A 158 -2.15 -16.01 0.26
CA TYR A 158 -3.34 -15.18 0.00
C TYR A 158 -4.29 -15.89 -0.99
N PRO A 159 -4.81 -17.08 -0.64
CA PRO A 159 -5.66 -17.86 -1.55
C PRO A 159 -6.97 -17.16 -1.94
N GLU A 160 -7.45 -16.23 -1.10
CA GLU A 160 -8.66 -15.43 -1.34
C GLU A 160 -8.36 -14.09 -2.06
N SER A 161 -7.11 -13.84 -2.45
CA SER A 161 -6.73 -12.60 -3.13
C SER A 161 -7.43 -12.49 -4.48
N ILE A 162 -7.88 -11.28 -4.83
CA ILE A 162 -8.42 -10.97 -6.17
C ILE A 162 -7.39 -11.25 -7.29
N TRP A 163 -6.11 -11.31 -6.96
CA TRP A 163 -5.02 -11.56 -7.90
C TRP A 163 -4.72 -13.05 -8.11
N PHE A 164 -5.35 -13.95 -7.36
CA PHE A 164 -5.00 -15.37 -7.33
C PHE A 164 -4.99 -16.02 -8.72
N ASP A 165 -6.10 -15.91 -9.46
CA ASP A 165 -6.22 -16.53 -10.79
C ASP A 165 -5.24 -15.93 -11.79
N ARG A 166 -5.05 -14.60 -11.74
CA ARG A 166 -4.09 -13.89 -12.59
C ARG A 166 -2.66 -14.35 -12.31
N CYS A 167 -2.28 -14.47 -11.04
CA CYS A 167 -0.97 -15.00 -10.63
C CYS A 167 -0.77 -16.43 -11.11
N LYS A 168 -1.79 -17.28 -10.95
CA LYS A 168 -1.75 -18.69 -11.38
C LYS A 168 -1.52 -18.82 -12.88
N GLU A 169 -2.30 -18.09 -13.68
CA GLU A 169 -2.18 -18.09 -15.14
C GLU A 169 -0.84 -17.52 -15.59
N ARG A 170 -0.44 -16.37 -15.04
CA ARG A 170 0.80 -15.71 -15.44
C ARG A 170 2.02 -16.53 -15.07
N LYS A 171 2.04 -17.12 -13.87
CA LYS A 171 3.09 -18.05 -13.44
C LYS A 171 3.24 -19.21 -14.42
N LYS A 172 2.14 -19.89 -14.77
CA LYS A 172 2.16 -21.00 -15.73
C LYS A 172 2.75 -20.56 -17.08
N TYR A 173 2.29 -19.41 -17.59
CA TYR A 173 2.81 -18.86 -18.83
C TYR A 173 4.33 -18.59 -18.75
N LEU A 174 4.82 -18.03 -17.65
CA LEU A 174 6.26 -17.79 -17.48
C LEU A 174 7.06 -19.09 -17.44
N GLU A 175 6.58 -20.09 -16.70
CA GLU A 175 7.19 -21.42 -16.58
C GLU A 175 7.20 -22.19 -17.92
N GLU A 176 6.25 -21.94 -18.82
CA GLU A 176 6.20 -22.63 -20.12
C GLU A 176 7.02 -21.95 -21.23
N ASN A 177 7.29 -20.66 -21.09
CA ASN A 177 7.84 -19.85 -22.18
C ASN A 177 9.21 -19.22 -21.89
N TYR A 178 9.64 -19.15 -20.63
CA TYR A 178 10.87 -18.44 -20.25
C TYR A 178 11.76 -19.15 -19.22
N LEU A 179 11.26 -20.20 -18.55
CA LEU A 179 11.99 -21.01 -17.56
C LEU A 179 12.01 -22.48 -17.99
#